data_AF-A0A1E7KHF2-F1
#
_entry.id   AF-A0A1E7KHF2-F1
#
_cell.length_a   1.000
_cell.length_b   1.000
_cell.length_c   1.000
_cell.angle_alpha   90.00
_cell.angle_beta   90.00
_cell.angle_gamma   90.00
#
_symmetry.space_group_name_H-M   'P 1'
#
loop_
_entity.id
_entity.type
_entity.pdbx_description
1 polymer ?
#
loop_
_entity_poly.entity_id
_entity_poly.type
_entity_poly.pdbx_seq_one_letter_code
_entity_poly.pdbx_strand_id
1 'polypeptide(L)'
;MDIRVSDQLRFFLPVRHRAGPSAESGHEGVRDGVRWAYDEEATVGHLVEALGVPLTEVGELRADGAPVPPSYRPAPGSHIAVESVPRPQPMPSAAPWPPRFVLDVHLGALARRLRLVGVDTAYRNDAADPELVTRANAEQRILLTQDRGLLRRRALWLGAYVRGGKPDEQLMDVLTRFDVPLAPWTRCPSCNGSLVPVAKEDIADRIPPGTRRTYDSFTRCDSCSRIFWPGAHHARLAERVTAARRISAAANDASGAARRVRRRGR
;
A
#
# COMPACT_ATOMS: atom_id res chain seq x y z
N MET A 1 -27.00 15.62 8.34
CA MET A 1 -26.27 15.66 7.05
C MET A 1 -26.15 14.24 6.51
N ASP A 2 -25.79 14.08 5.24
CA ASP A 2 -25.59 12.76 4.62
C ASP A 2 -24.15 12.59 4.14
N ILE A 3 -23.57 11.41 4.39
CA ILE A 3 -22.19 11.10 4.00
C ILE A 3 -22.18 9.84 3.13
N ARG A 4 -21.95 9.98 1.83
CA ARG A 4 -21.72 8.88 0.90
C ARG A 4 -20.26 8.47 0.91
N VAL A 5 -19.99 7.22 1.23
CA VAL A 5 -18.63 6.65 1.25
C VAL A 5 -18.49 5.65 0.12
N SER A 6 -17.46 5.81 -0.72
CA SER A 6 -17.19 4.90 -1.83
C SER A 6 -17.05 3.44 -1.36
N ASP A 7 -17.49 2.49 -2.19
CA ASP A 7 -17.50 1.06 -1.86
C ASP A 7 -16.15 0.52 -1.39
N GLN A 8 -15.07 1.02 -1.98
CA GLN A 8 -13.71 0.63 -1.63
C GLN A 8 -13.30 1.04 -0.22
N LEU A 9 -14.00 1.98 0.42
CA LEU A 9 -13.74 2.43 1.78
C LEU A 9 -14.75 1.87 2.78
N ARG A 10 -15.87 1.28 2.33
CA ARG A 10 -16.94 0.78 3.21
C ARG A 10 -16.45 -0.25 4.22
N PHE A 11 -15.42 -1.04 3.90
CA PHE A 11 -14.87 -2.02 4.86
C PHE A 11 -14.27 -1.37 6.12
N PHE A 12 -13.90 -0.08 6.06
CA PHE A 12 -13.48 0.67 7.24
C PHE A 12 -14.66 1.01 8.15
N LEU A 13 -15.85 1.23 7.61
CA LEU A 13 -17.00 1.68 8.41
C LEU A 13 -17.33 0.71 9.54
N PRO A 14 -17.89 1.16 10.67
CA PRO A 14 -18.47 0.27 11.67
C PRO A 14 -19.51 -0.67 11.03
N VAL A 15 -19.65 -1.90 11.54
CA VAL A 15 -20.51 -2.95 10.94
C VAL A 15 -21.92 -2.45 10.60
N ARG A 16 -22.54 -1.68 11.50
CA ARG A 16 -23.86 -1.04 11.32
C ARG A 16 -23.99 -0.12 10.10
N HIS A 17 -22.86 0.35 9.54
CA HIS A 17 -22.80 1.23 8.38
C HIS A 17 -22.21 0.53 7.15
N ARG A 18 -21.84 -0.76 7.25
CA ARG A 18 -21.24 -1.51 6.13
C ARG A 18 -22.27 -2.01 5.13
N ALA A 19 -23.46 -2.40 5.59
CA ALA A 19 -24.53 -2.86 4.72
C ALA A 19 -24.88 -1.76 3.71
N GLY A 20 -24.80 -2.10 2.41
CA GLY A 20 -25.46 -1.33 1.35
C GLY A 20 -26.98 -1.41 1.50
N PRO A 21 -27.76 -0.63 0.74
CA PRO A 21 -29.21 -0.55 0.91
C PRO A 21 -29.84 -1.95 0.86
N SER A 22 -30.54 -2.31 1.94
CA SER A 22 -31.54 -3.38 1.90
C SER A 22 -32.66 -2.92 0.95
N ALA A 23 -33.04 -3.77 0.00
CA ALA A 23 -34.03 -3.48 -1.03
C ALA A 23 -35.49 -3.25 -0.52
N GLU A 24 -35.71 -3.11 0.79
CA GLU A 24 -37.04 -3.21 1.41
C GLU A 24 -37.61 -1.92 2.00
N SER A 25 -37.02 -0.74 1.76
CA SER A 25 -37.63 0.53 2.22
C SER A 25 -37.89 1.50 1.07
N GLY A 26 -39.17 1.55 0.67
CA GLY A 26 -39.72 2.39 -0.39
C GLY A 26 -39.83 3.88 -0.02
N HIS A 27 -38.72 4.52 0.35
CA HIS A 27 -38.65 5.99 0.36
C HIS A 27 -37.61 6.45 -0.67
N GLU A 28 -38.06 7.32 -1.59
CA GLU A 28 -37.24 7.99 -2.59
C GLU A 28 -36.44 9.10 -1.90
N GLY A 29 -35.12 9.06 -2.04
CA GLY A 29 -34.20 10.07 -1.53
C GLY A 29 -33.18 9.51 -0.54
N VAL A 30 -31.99 9.20 -1.05
CA VAL A 30 -30.77 8.80 -0.31
C VAL A 30 -30.76 7.35 0.19
N ARG A 31 -30.43 6.42 -0.71
CA ARG A 31 -30.29 4.98 -0.41
C ARG A 31 -28.85 4.52 -0.15
N ASP A 32 -27.84 5.40 -0.22
CA ASP A 32 -26.43 4.96 -0.19
C ASP A 32 -25.50 5.81 0.71
N GLY A 33 -26.07 6.51 1.68
CA GLY A 33 -25.36 7.41 2.59
C GLY A 33 -25.47 7.03 4.06
N VAL A 34 -24.45 7.38 4.85
CA VAL A 34 -24.51 7.34 6.32
C VAL A 34 -25.11 8.64 6.81
N ARG A 35 -26.29 8.57 7.45
CA ARG A 35 -26.85 9.73 8.16
C ARG A 35 -25.96 10.08 9.35
N TRP A 36 -25.54 11.34 9.41
CA TRP A 36 -24.66 11.84 10.47
C TRP A 36 -25.28 13.08 11.14
N ALA A 37 -25.15 13.15 12.46
CA ALA A 37 -25.61 14.30 13.25
C ALA A 37 -24.77 15.54 12.88
N TYR A 38 -25.43 16.67 12.72
CA TYR A 38 -24.72 17.91 12.43
C TYR A 38 -23.91 18.38 13.65
N ASP A 39 -22.70 18.85 13.40
CA ASP A 39 -21.79 19.44 14.38
C ASP A 39 -21.10 20.63 13.70
N GLU A 40 -21.29 21.82 14.26
CA GLU A 40 -20.76 23.09 13.73
C GLU A 40 -19.24 23.17 13.81
N GLU A 41 -18.63 22.45 14.75
CA GLU A 41 -17.19 22.43 14.96
C GLU A 41 -16.48 21.34 14.14
N ALA A 42 -17.22 20.38 13.57
CA ALA A 42 -16.65 19.28 12.82
C ALA A 42 -16.22 19.70 11.40
N THR A 43 -14.98 19.37 11.05
CA THR A 43 -14.52 19.43 9.66
C THR A 43 -14.86 18.13 8.93
N VAL A 44 -14.89 18.14 7.59
CA VAL A 44 -15.06 16.92 6.79
C VAL A 44 -14.03 15.84 7.18
N GLY A 45 -12.79 16.24 7.46
CA GLY A 45 -11.76 15.33 7.95
C GLY A 45 -12.13 14.67 9.27
N HIS A 46 -12.62 15.44 10.24
CA HIS A 46 -13.11 14.89 11.51
C HIS A 46 -14.26 13.91 11.31
N LEU A 47 -15.21 14.22 10.42
CA LEU A 47 -16.34 13.34 10.09
C LEU A 47 -15.87 12.00 9.50
N VAL A 48 -14.93 12.06 8.55
CA VAL A 48 -14.39 10.89 7.86
C VAL A 48 -13.61 9.98 8.84
N GLU A 49 -12.78 10.58 9.71
CA GLU A 49 -12.06 9.83 10.74
C GLU A 49 -12.99 9.25 11.81
N ALA A 50 -14.09 9.94 12.15
CA ALA A 50 -15.12 9.46 13.07
C ALA A 50 -15.92 8.27 12.48
N LEU A 51 -16.16 8.26 11.16
CA LEU A 51 -16.62 7.08 10.41
C LEU A 51 -15.56 5.97 10.36
N GLY A 52 -14.35 6.30 10.76
CA GLY A 52 -13.23 5.40 10.93
C GLY A 52 -12.30 5.35 9.72
N VAL A 53 -12.64 5.97 8.60
CA VAL A 53 -11.81 5.92 7.39
C VAL A 53 -10.54 6.73 7.65
N PRO A 54 -9.33 6.15 7.57
CA PRO A 54 -8.10 6.94 7.68
C PRO A 54 -8.00 7.91 6.49
N LEU A 55 -7.64 9.17 6.74
CA LEU A 55 -7.49 10.17 5.67
C LEU A 55 -6.43 9.78 4.62
N THR A 56 -5.49 8.90 4.96
CA THR A 56 -4.52 8.32 4.02
C THR A 56 -5.15 7.45 2.92
N GLU A 57 -6.39 7.00 3.12
CA GLU A 57 -7.14 6.17 2.16
C GLU A 57 -8.17 6.98 1.35
N VAL A 58 -8.33 8.26 1.70
CA VAL A 58 -9.30 9.17 1.09
C VAL A 58 -8.65 9.84 -0.13
N GLY A 59 -9.37 9.78 -1.25
CA GLY A 59 -9.06 10.52 -2.46
C GLY A 59 -9.72 11.89 -2.43
N GLU A 60 -10.58 12.16 -3.39
CA GLU A 60 -11.32 13.42 -3.46
C GLU A 60 -12.45 13.46 -2.43
N LEU A 61 -12.57 14.59 -1.73
CA LEU A 61 -13.69 14.92 -0.87
C LEU A 61 -14.57 15.95 -1.58
N ARG A 62 -15.89 15.76 -1.56
CA ARG A 62 -16.83 16.73 -2.12
C ARG A 62 -17.91 17.08 -1.11
N ALA A 63 -18.28 18.36 -1.03
CA ALA A 63 -19.47 18.83 -0.35
C ALA A 63 -20.42 19.42 -1.39
N ASP A 64 -21.64 18.90 -1.45
CA ASP A 64 -22.69 19.34 -2.38
C ASP A 64 -22.21 19.38 -3.85
N GLY A 65 -21.37 18.40 -4.20
CA GLY A 65 -20.78 18.22 -5.53
C GLY A 65 -19.45 18.97 -5.76
N ALA A 66 -19.09 19.95 -4.94
CA ALA A 66 -17.87 20.74 -5.07
C ALA A 66 -16.68 20.09 -4.32
N PRO A 67 -15.46 20.01 -4.91
CA PRO A 67 -14.28 19.52 -4.20
C PRO A 67 -13.92 20.39 -2.99
N VAL A 68 -13.62 19.76 -1.85
CA VAL A 68 -13.27 20.45 -0.61
C VAL A 68 -12.06 19.82 0.07
N PRO A 69 -11.24 20.59 0.82
CA PRO A 69 -10.18 20.02 1.65
C PRO A 69 -10.74 19.33 2.90
N PRO A 70 -9.98 18.44 3.56
CA PRO A 70 -10.38 17.85 4.85
C PRO A 70 -10.69 18.88 5.94
N SER A 71 -10.10 20.09 5.88
CA SER A 71 -10.35 21.18 6.85
C SER A 71 -11.67 21.92 6.63
N TYR A 72 -12.40 21.65 5.56
CA TYR A 72 -13.68 22.29 5.26
C TYR A 72 -14.74 21.96 6.31
N ARG A 73 -15.54 22.95 6.70
CA ARG A 73 -16.67 22.80 7.64
C ARG A 73 -17.98 22.78 6.83
N PRO A 74 -18.74 21.67 6.84
CA PRO A 74 -19.96 21.58 6.07
C PRO A 74 -21.12 22.39 6.68
N ALA A 75 -22.04 22.85 5.83
CA ALA A 75 -23.26 23.51 6.27
C ALA A 75 -24.28 22.48 6.78
N PRO A 76 -25.28 22.91 7.58
CA PRO A 76 -26.41 22.07 7.92
C PRO A 76 -27.09 21.53 6.66
N GLY A 77 -27.31 20.21 6.61
CA GLY A 77 -27.96 19.56 5.47
C GLY A 77 -27.05 19.18 4.30
N SER A 78 -25.76 19.54 4.33
CA SER A 78 -24.83 19.18 3.24
C SER A 78 -24.75 17.67 2.96
N HIS A 79 -24.47 17.35 1.70
CA HIS A 79 -24.16 16.01 1.21
C HIS A 79 -22.66 15.89 0.98
N ILE A 80 -22.01 15.01 1.75
CA ILE A 80 -20.58 14.77 1.68
C ILE A 80 -20.30 13.49 0.90
N ALA A 81 -19.46 13.56 -0.13
CA ALA A 81 -18.97 12.38 -0.84
C ALA A 81 -17.49 12.14 -0.50
N VAL A 82 -17.18 10.90 -0.13
CA VAL A 82 -15.84 10.43 0.27
C VAL A 82 -15.36 9.39 -0.71
N GLU A 83 -14.54 9.81 -1.67
CA GLU A 83 -13.94 8.91 -2.65
C GLU A 83 -12.69 8.22 -2.10
N SER A 84 -12.41 7.01 -2.58
CA SER A 84 -11.15 6.32 -2.28
C SER A 84 -10.00 6.92 -3.07
N VAL A 85 -8.78 6.77 -2.55
CA VAL A 85 -7.57 7.03 -3.34
C VAL A 85 -7.63 6.29 -4.69
N PRO A 86 -7.36 6.96 -5.82
CA PRO A 86 -7.35 6.31 -7.11
C PRO A 86 -6.21 5.30 -7.18
N ARG A 87 -6.36 4.31 -8.07
CA ARG A 87 -5.36 3.26 -8.30
C ARG A 87 -4.98 3.22 -9.79
N PRO A 88 -3.69 3.37 -10.14
CA PRO A 88 -2.57 3.68 -9.25
C PRO A 88 -2.69 5.05 -8.55
N GLN A 89 -2.17 5.11 -7.33
CA GLN A 89 -2.16 6.27 -6.47
C GLN A 89 -1.10 7.27 -6.97
N PRO A 90 -1.48 8.51 -7.27
CA PRO A 90 -0.52 9.57 -7.57
C PRO A 90 0.41 9.80 -6.38
N MET A 91 1.71 9.83 -6.67
CA MET A 91 2.72 10.17 -5.69
C MET A 91 2.89 11.69 -5.60
N PRO A 92 3.14 12.26 -4.40
CA PRO A 92 3.54 13.66 -4.29
C PRO A 92 4.75 13.95 -5.18
N SER A 93 4.80 15.13 -5.81
CA SER A 93 5.89 15.49 -6.74
C SER A 93 7.28 15.47 -6.09
N ALA A 94 7.35 15.74 -4.79
CA ALA A 94 8.58 15.70 -4.00
C ALA A 94 8.93 14.30 -3.45
N ALA A 95 8.08 13.28 -3.68
CA ALA A 95 8.34 11.93 -3.20
C ALA A 95 9.41 11.24 -4.06
N PRO A 96 10.36 10.51 -3.46
CA PRO A 96 11.35 9.74 -4.21
C PRO A 96 10.72 8.71 -5.15
N TRP A 97 11.32 8.54 -6.34
CA TRP A 97 10.97 7.49 -7.28
C TRP A 97 12.18 6.60 -7.61
N PRO A 98 12.06 5.26 -7.58
CA PRO A 98 10.90 4.46 -7.21
C PRO A 98 10.46 4.63 -5.74
N PRO A 99 9.17 4.39 -5.41
CA PRO A 99 8.69 4.52 -4.04
C PRO A 99 9.37 3.49 -3.13
N ARG A 100 9.67 3.93 -1.91
CA ARG A 100 10.27 3.12 -0.86
C ARG A 100 9.26 2.91 0.25
N PHE A 101 9.30 1.76 0.89
CA PHE A 101 8.32 1.39 1.91
C PHE A 101 8.98 1.17 3.27
N VAL A 102 8.22 1.42 4.33
CA VAL A 102 8.47 0.94 5.68
C VAL A 102 7.22 0.20 6.15
N LEU A 103 7.39 -1.02 6.66
CA LEU A 103 6.28 -1.89 7.02
C LEU A 103 6.15 -2.04 8.52
N ASP A 104 4.91 -2.06 8.98
CA ASP A 104 4.53 -2.49 10.33
C ASP A 104 5.03 -3.92 10.63
N VAL A 105 5.23 -4.22 11.92
CA VAL A 105 5.77 -5.49 12.45
C VAL A 105 4.96 -6.71 12.01
N HIS A 106 3.64 -6.55 11.80
CA HIS A 106 2.74 -7.61 11.36
C HIS A 106 2.86 -7.96 9.86
N LEU A 107 3.58 -7.16 9.07
CA LEU A 107 3.71 -7.31 7.63
C LEU A 107 5.03 -7.94 7.19
N GLY A 108 5.70 -8.69 8.07
CA GLY A 108 7.01 -9.31 7.77
C GLY A 108 6.99 -10.24 6.55
N ALA A 109 5.91 -10.99 6.33
CA ALA A 109 5.76 -11.86 5.16
C ALA A 109 5.63 -11.06 3.86
N LEU A 110 4.94 -9.92 3.88
CA LEU A 110 4.85 -8.98 2.77
C LEU A 110 6.21 -8.31 2.52
N ALA A 111 6.92 -7.90 3.57
CA ALA A 111 8.25 -7.29 3.46
C ALA A 111 9.22 -8.17 2.67
N ARG A 112 9.23 -9.48 2.99
CA ARG A 112 10.05 -10.46 2.26
C ARG A 112 9.66 -10.58 0.78
N ARG A 113 8.36 -10.47 0.45
CA ARG A 113 7.86 -10.57 -0.93
C ARG A 113 8.17 -9.32 -1.74
N LEU A 114 8.00 -8.13 -1.16
CA LEU A 114 8.39 -6.87 -1.80
C LEU A 114 9.89 -6.85 -2.11
N ARG A 115 10.73 -7.24 -1.15
CA ARG A 115 12.19 -7.36 -1.35
C ARG A 115 12.56 -8.37 -2.43
N LEU A 116 11.88 -9.53 -2.47
CA LEU A 116 12.08 -10.55 -3.50
C LEU A 116 11.86 -9.99 -4.90
N VAL A 117 10.84 -9.14 -5.08
CA VAL A 117 10.54 -8.49 -6.37
C VAL A 117 11.33 -7.18 -6.59
N GLY A 118 12.30 -6.87 -5.73
CA GLY A 118 13.24 -5.75 -5.89
C GLY A 118 12.83 -4.44 -5.24
N VAL A 119 11.71 -4.41 -4.52
CA VAL A 119 11.16 -3.18 -3.95
C VAL A 119 11.87 -2.85 -2.64
N ASP A 120 12.37 -1.61 -2.52
CA ASP A 120 13.06 -1.12 -1.31
C ASP A 120 12.09 -1.06 -0.14
N THR A 121 12.26 -1.97 0.81
CA THR A 121 11.30 -2.21 1.89
C THR A 121 12.02 -2.34 3.23
N ALA A 122 11.93 -1.30 4.06
CA ALA A 122 12.37 -1.33 5.45
C ALA A 122 11.38 -2.14 6.30
N TYR A 123 11.91 -3.01 7.16
CA TYR A 123 11.13 -3.80 8.10
C TYR A 123 12.04 -4.22 9.26
N ARG A 124 11.51 -4.09 10.47
CA ARG A 124 12.06 -4.56 11.74
C ARG A 124 10.93 -5.21 12.51
N ASN A 125 11.17 -6.36 13.12
CA ASN A 125 10.16 -7.13 13.86
C ASN A 125 9.94 -6.62 15.29
N ASP A 126 10.73 -5.64 15.72
CA ASP A 126 10.78 -5.08 17.07
C ASP A 126 10.55 -3.55 17.09
N ALA A 127 10.18 -2.96 15.95
CA ALA A 127 9.96 -1.51 15.85
C ALA A 127 8.63 -1.11 16.47
N ALA A 128 8.65 -0.11 17.34
CA ALA A 128 7.44 0.51 17.86
C ALA A 128 6.85 1.52 16.84
N ASP A 129 5.54 1.76 16.91
CA ASP A 129 4.85 2.72 16.04
C ASP A 129 5.54 4.10 15.89
N PRO A 130 6.01 4.77 16.97
CA PRO A 130 6.66 6.06 16.81
C PRO A 130 7.96 5.98 15.99
N GLU A 131 8.68 4.86 16.09
CA GLU A 131 9.88 4.61 15.30
C GLU A 131 9.54 4.43 13.82
N LEU A 132 8.46 3.70 13.51
CA LEU A 132 7.98 3.53 12.13
C LEU A 132 7.63 4.87 11.49
N VAL A 133 6.90 5.74 12.20
CA VAL A 133 6.55 7.08 11.73
C VAL A 133 7.78 7.97 11.55
N THR A 134 8.66 7.99 12.56
CA THR A 134 9.91 8.77 12.51
C THR A 134 10.74 8.38 11.31
N ARG A 135 10.91 7.07 11.08
CA ARG A 135 11.64 6.54 9.93
C ARG A 135 10.94 6.83 8.61
N ALA A 136 9.62 6.68 8.54
CA ALA A 136 8.82 7.00 7.37
C ALA A 136 9.08 8.44 6.91
N ASN A 137 9.03 9.39 7.85
CA ASN A 137 9.24 10.80 7.58
C ASN A 137 10.69 11.11 7.19
N ALA A 138 11.65 10.65 8.00
CA ALA A 138 13.07 10.94 7.80
C ALA A 138 13.60 10.38 6.47
N GLU A 139 13.16 9.19 6.08
CA GLU A 139 13.59 8.53 4.84
C GLU A 139 12.59 8.72 3.69
N GLN A 140 11.53 9.52 3.86
CA GLN A 140 10.43 9.65 2.89
C GLN A 140 9.96 8.29 2.35
N ARG A 141 9.69 7.35 3.27
CA ARG A 141 9.15 6.01 2.97
C ARG A 141 7.65 5.97 3.24
N ILE A 142 6.90 5.36 2.33
CA ILE A 142 5.47 5.12 2.53
C ILE A 142 5.31 4.08 3.64
N LEU A 143 4.60 4.44 4.71
CA LEU A 143 4.29 3.49 5.77
C LEU A 143 3.15 2.57 5.33
N LEU A 144 3.41 1.27 5.31
CA LEU A 144 2.40 0.24 5.03
C LEU A 144 2.00 -0.44 6.33
N THR A 145 0.69 -0.53 6.58
CA THR A 145 0.13 -1.15 7.79
C THR A 145 -1.28 -1.68 7.55
N GLN A 146 -1.75 -2.57 8.43
CA GLN A 146 -3.17 -2.92 8.57
C GLN A 146 -3.78 -2.31 9.85
N ASP A 147 -3.02 -1.51 10.58
CA ASP A 147 -3.50 -0.74 11.72
C ASP A 147 -3.96 0.65 11.29
N ARG A 148 -5.24 0.92 11.52
CA ARG A 148 -5.88 2.20 11.23
C ARG A 148 -5.41 3.31 12.18
N GLY A 149 -5.08 2.98 13.43
CA GLY A 149 -4.58 3.92 14.42
C GLY A 149 -3.24 4.51 13.99
N LEU A 150 -2.35 3.68 13.45
CA LEU A 150 -1.06 4.12 12.92
C LEU A 150 -1.21 5.10 11.73
N LEU A 151 -2.20 4.88 10.87
CA LEU A 151 -2.51 5.76 9.72
C LEU A 151 -3.15 7.09 10.10
N ARG A 152 -3.74 7.22 11.30
CA ARG A 152 -4.35 8.47 11.79
C ARG A 152 -3.36 9.38 12.52
N ARG A 153 -2.08 9.00 12.60
CA ARG A 153 -1.07 9.83 13.25
C ARG A 153 -0.76 11.06 12.40
N ARG A 154 -1.07 12.24 12.93
CA ARG A 154 -0.86 13.55 12.25
C ARG A 154 0.58 13.78 11.76
N ALA A 155 1.56 13.20 12.43
CA ALA A 155 2.96 13.33 12.06
C ALA A 155 3.35 12.52 10.81
N LEU A 156 2.54 11.55 10.37
CA LEU A 156 2.87 10.67 9.25
C LEU A 156 2.78 11.42 7.92
N TRP A 157 3.89 11.50 7.19
CA TRP A 157 3.92 12.20 5.90
C TRP A 157 3.09 11.48 4.82
N LEU A 158 3.20 10.15 4.73
CA LEU A 158 2.47 9.31 3.78
C LEU A 158 2.36 7.88 4.31
N GLY A 159 1.14 7.36 4.27
CA GLY A 159 0.82 6.00 4.70
C GLY A 159 -0.22 5.35 3.80
N ALA A 160 -0.34 4.03 3.91
CA ALA A 160 -1.30 3.25 3.18
C ALA A 160 -1.73 2.01 3.96
N TYR A 161 -3.04 1.78 3.98
CA TYR A 161 -3.63 0.53 4.44
C TYR A 161 -3.40 -0.56 3.41
N VAL A 162 -2.88 -1.70 3.86
CA VAL A 162 -2.66 -2.88 3.01
C VAL A 162 -3.89 -3.80 3.05
N ARG A 163 -4.52 -4.01 1.90
CA ARG A 163 -5.67 -4.92 1.76
C ARG A 163 -5.21 -6.37 1.60
N GLY A 164 -6.08 -7.31 2.01
CA GLY A 164 -5.83 -8.75 1.92
C GLY A 164 -5.42 -9.40 3.24
N GLY A 165 -5.82 -10.66 3.41
CA GLY A 165 -5.49 -11.45 4.60
C GLY A 165 -4.26 -12.34 4.40
N LYS A 166 -3.91 -12.64 3.15
CA LYS A 166 -2.73 -13.45 2.80
C LYS A 166 -1.65 -12.59 2.17
N PRO A 167 -0.35 -12.91 2.33
CA PRO A 167 0.68 -11.97 1.90
C PRO A 167 0.84 -11.87 0.36
N ASP A 168 0.20 -12.73 -0.44
CA ASP A 168 0.18 -12.62 -1.91
C ASP A 168 -0.91 -11.64 -2.35
N GLU A 169 -2.05 -11.62 -1.64
CA GLU A 169 -3.10 -10.60 -1.81
C GLU A 169 -2.55 -9.22 -1.40
N GLN A 170 -1.82 -9.15 -0.29
CA GLN A 170 -1.16 -7.93 0.17
C GLN A 170 -0.11 -7.43 -0.83
N LEU A 171 0.67 -8.33 -1.44
CA LEU A 171 1.63 -7.95 -2.48
C LEU A 171 0.89 -7.35 -3.69
N MET A 172 -0.17 -8.01 -4.16
CA MET A 172 -0.99 -7.52 -5.26
C MET A 172 -1.59 -6.14 -4.94
N ASP A 173 -2.10 -5.94 -3.72
CA ASP A 173 -2.65 -4.66 -3.29
C ASP A 173 -1.61 -3.53 -3.40
N VAL A 174 -0.39 -3.74 -2.91
CA VAL A 174 0.69 -2.73 -2.98
C VAL A 174 1.12 -2.46 -4.41
N LEU A 175 1.33 -3.50 -5.23
CA LEU A 175 1.79 -3.34 -6.61
C LEU A 175 0.75 -2.63 -7.49
N THR A 176 -0.54 -2.95 -7.33
CA THR A 176 -1.63 -2.28 -8.06
C THR A 176 -1.85 -0.86 -7.56
N ARG A 177 -1.65 -0.60 -6.26
CA ARG A 177 -1.80 0.74 -5.68
C ARG A 177 -0.71 1.69 -6.12
N PHE A 178 0.56 1.28 -6.16
CA PHE A 178 1.68 2.21 -6.35
C PHE A 178 2.40 2.09 -7.70
N ASP A 179 2.04 1.11 -8.53
CA ASP A 179 2.65 0.87 -9.84
C ASP A 179 4.20 0.85 -9.77
N VAL A 180 4.71 0.11 -8.78
CA VAL A 180 6.12 0.11 -8.43
C VAL A 180 6.93 -0.65 -9.49
N PRO A 181 8.03 -0.09 -10.03
CA PRO A 181 8.90 -0.83 -10.93
C PRO A 181 9.56 -1.99 -10.19
N LEU A 182 9.58 -3.16 -10.82
CA LEU A 182 10.11 -4.38 -10.23
C LEU A 182 11.55 -4.64 -10.71
N ALA A 183 12.43 -4.98 -9.77
CA ALA A 183 13.80 -5.41 -10.03
C ALA A 183 14.10 -6.71 -9.26
N PRO A 184 13.47 -7.85 -9.61
CA PRO A 184 13.55 -9.07 -8.82
C PRO A 184 14.98 -9.52 -8.56
N TRP A 185 15.20 -10.15 -7.40
CA TRP A 185 16.50 -10.72 -7.01
C TRP A 185 17.64 -9.70 -6.80
N THR A 186 17.33 -8.41 -6.73
CA THR A 186 18.33 -7.36 -6.46
C THR A 186 18.44 -6.99 -4.97
N ARG A 187 17.47 -7.38 -4.15
CA ARG A 187 17.45 -7.08 -2.71
C ARG A 187 17.35 -8.33 -1.85
N CYS A 188 18.06 -8.30 -0.73
CA CYS A 188 18.07 -9.37 0.25
C CYS A 188 16.68 -9.50 0.89
N PRO A 189 16.02 -10.66 0.79
CA PRO A 189 14.72 -10.86 1.43
C PRO A 189 14.77 -10.71 2.95
N SER A 190 15.96 -10.89 3.55
CA SER A 190 16.16 -10.84 5.00
C SER A 190 16.35 -9.42 5.52
N CYS A 191 17.24 -8.62 4.90
CA CYS A 191 17.64 -7.31 5.44
C CYS A 191 17.43 -6.11 4.48
N ASN A 192 16.93 -6.31 3.25
CA ASN A 192 16.78 -5.27 2.21
C ASN A 192 18.08 -4.75 1.55
N GLY A 193 19.27 -5.19 2.00
CA GLY A 193 20.56 -4.87 1.38
C GLY A 193 20.67 -5.38 -0.07
N SER A 194 21.63 -4.86 -0.83
CA SER A 194 21.78 -5.21 -2.24
C SER A 194 22.35 -6.62 -2.39
N LEU A 195 21.84 -7.35 -3.37
CA LEU A 195 22.39 -8.65 -3.75
C LEU A 195 23.37 -8.46 -4.90
N VAL A 196 24.61 -8.91 -4.69
CA VAL A 196 25.66 -8.88 -5.70
C VAL A 196 26.04 -10.30 -6.09
N PRO A 197 26.33 -10.59 -7.38
CA PRO A 197 26.92 -11.86 -7.77
C PRO A 197 28.22 -12.12 -6.99
N VAL A 198 28.49 -13.38 -6.68
CA VAL A 198 29.73 -13.80 -6.02
C VAL A 198 30.26 -15.07 -6.67
N ALA A 199 31.58 -15.14 -6.87
CA ALA A 199 32.22 -16.31 -7.42
C ALA A 199 32.11 -17.49 -6.44
N LYS A 200 31.95 -18.70 -6.97
CA LYS A 200 31.77 -19.92 -6.19
C LYS A 200 32.99 -20.23 -5.33
N GLU A 201 34.16 -19.88 -5.83
CA GLU A 201 35.46 -20.05 -5.20
C GLU A 201 35.54 -19.21 -3.91
N ASP A 202 35.04 -17.97 -3.94
CA ASP A 202 35.08 -17.03 -2.81
C ASP A 202 34.19 -17.45 -1.63
N ILE A 203 33.23 -18.35 -1.87
CA ILE A 203 32.23 -18.78 -0.88
C ILE A 203 32.23 -20.30 -0.65
N ALA A 204 33.19 -21.00 -1.23
CA ALA A 204 33.31 -22.45 -1.24
C ALA A 204 33.15 -23.09 0.14
N ASP A 205 33.73 -22.47 1.18
CA ASP A 205 33.73 -22.97 2.56
C ASP A 205 32.49 -22.56 3.36
N ARG A 206 31.63 -21.73 2.77
CA ARG A 206 30.42 -21.16 3.41
C ARG A 206 29.13 -21.76 2.88
N ILE A 207 29.21 -22.70 1.94
CA ILE A 207 28.05 -23.37 1.33
C ILE A 207 28.13 -24.90 1.52
N PRO A 208 26.99 -25.60 1.65
CA PRO A 208 27.00 -27.06 1.78
C PRO A 208 27.67 -27.75 0.58
N PRO A 209 28.41 -28.87 0.77
CA PRO A 209 29.09 -29.56 -0.31
C PRO A 209 28.15 -29.99 -1.46
N GLY A 210 26.91 -30.38 -1.14
CA GLY A 210 25.89 -30.70 -2.14
C GLY A 210 25.52 -29.48 -2.99
N THR A 211 25.26 -28.34 -2.35
CA THR A 211 25.01 -27.06 -3.03
C THR A 211 26.18 -26.65 -3.92
N ARG A 212 27.41 -26.77 -3.41
CA ARG A 212 28.63 -26.50 -4.18
C ARG A 212 28.75 -27.40 -5.40
N ARG A 213 28.33 -28.66 -5.34
CA ARG A 213 28.37 -29.56 -6.51
C ARG A 213 27.29 -29.26 -7.54
N THR A 214 26.13 -28.78 -7.11
CA THR A 214 24.93 -28.66 -7.97
C THR A 214 24.75 -27.29 -8.61
N TYR A 215 25.25 -26.21 -8.01
CA TYR A 215 24.97 -24.84 -8.46
C TYR A 215 26.25 -24.06 -8.76
N ASP A 216 26.16 -23.18 -9.77
CA ASP A 216 27.25 -22.29 -10.21
C ASP A 216 26.91 -20.80 -10.10
N SER A 217 25.64 -20.47 -9.84
CA SER A 217 25.19 -19.08 -9.67
C SER A 217 24.87 -18.79 -8.21
N PHE A 218 25.58 -17.82 -7.66
CA PHE A 218 25.43 -17.37 -6.28
C PHE A 218 25.35 -15.86 -6.21
N THR A 219 24.55 -15.38 -5.27
CA THR A 219 24.54 -13.97 -4.87
C THR A 219 24.79 -13.85 -3.38
N ARG A 220 25.45 -12.76 -2.98
CA ARG A 220 25.71 -12.42 -1.59
C ARG A 220 25.09 -11.06 -1.28
N CYS A 221 24.52 -10.92 -0.09
CA CYS A 221 24.10 -9.62 0.40
C CYS A 221 25.32 -8.80 0.86
N ASP A 222 25.42 -7.56 0.40
CA ASP A 222 26.44 -6.59 0.82
C ASP A 222 26.36 -6.23 2.32
N SER A 223 25.16 -6.25 2.89
CA SER A 223 24.89 -5.83 4.27
C SER A 223 24.98 -6.98 5.27
N CYS A 224 24.25 -8.09 5.05
CA CYS A 224 24.21 -9.20 6.03
C CYS A 224 25.04 -10.42 5.65
N SER A 225 25.77 -10.37 4.52
CA SER A 225 26.63 -11.44 4.03
C SER A 225 25.98 -12.81 3.82
N ARG A 226 24.64 -12.91 3.87
CA ARG A 226 23.89 -14.12 3.50
C ARG A 226 24.07 -14.43 2.02
N ILE A 227 24.15 -15.72 1.71
CA ILE A 227 24.39 -16.26 0.37
C ILE A 227 23.09 -16.89 -0.13
N PHE A 228 22.76 -16.68 -1.41
CA PHE A 228 21.56 -17.17 -2.06
C PHE A 228 21.93 -17.87 -3.37
N TRP A 229 21.19 -18.94 -3.70
CA TRP A 229 21.33 -19.74 -4.93
C TRP A 229 19.93 -20.27 -5.35
N PRO A 230 19.73 -20.69 -6.60
CA PRO A 230 18.45 -21.19 -7.10
C PRO A 230 18.16 -22.64 -6.62
N GLY A 231 18.08 -22.82 -5.30
CA GLY A 231 17.79 -24.10 -4.63
C GLY A 231 16.36 -24.62 -4.83
N ALA A 232 15.97 -25.63 -4.04
CA ALA A 232 14.66 -26.28 -4.12
C ALA A 232 13.44 -25.34 -4.04
N HIS A 233 13.57 -24.16 -3.42
CA HIS A 233 12.49 -23.18 -3.32
C HIS A 233 12.43 -22.19 -4.49
N HIS A 234 13.39 -22.23 -5.41
CA HIS A 234 13.53 -21.23 -6.47
C HIS A 234 12.34 -21.21 -7.42
N ALA A 235 11.85 -22.37 -7.86
CA ALA A 235 10.69 -22.46 -8.77
C ALA A 235 9.47 -21.70 -8.21
N ARG A 236 9.09 -21.97 -6.97
CA ARG A 236 7.98 -21.28 -6.29
C ARG A 236 8.20 -19.77 -6.14
N LEU A 237 9.44 -19.34 -5.90
CA LEU A 237 9.76 -17.91 -5.81
C LEU A 237 9.74 -17.24 -7.19
N ALA A 238 10.18 -17.93 -8.24
CA ALA A 238 10.13 -17.46 -9.62
C ALA A 238 8.69 -17.34 -10.13
N GLU A 239 7.78 -18.25 -9.75
CA GLU A 239 6.34 -18.12 -10.01
C GLU A 239 5.76 -16.85 -9.40
N ARG A 240 6.11 -16.55 -8.14
CA ARG A 240 5.68 -15.31 -7.47
C ARG A 240 6.20 -14.06 -8.18
N VAL A 241 7.47 -14.07 -8.59
CA VAL A 241 8.06 -12.98 -9.36
C VAL A 241 7.33 -12.79 -10.70
N THR A 242 6.98 -13.90 -11.38
CA THR A 242 6.25 -13.88 -12.64
C THR A 242 4.84 -13.31 -12.44
N ALA A 243 4.14 -13.72 -11.40
CA ALA A 243 2.82 -13.18 -11.04
C ALA A 243 2.89 -11.67 -10.74
N ALA A 244 3.89 -11.24 -9.96
CA ALA A 244 4.11 -9.82 -9.66
C ALA A 244 4.38 -8.98 -10.92
N ARG A 245 5.18 -9.50 -11.87
CA ARG A 245 5.43 -8.83 -13.15
C ARG A 245 4.16 -8.67 -13.99
N ARG A 246 3.28 -9.68 -14.04
CA ARG A 246 1.99 -9.58 -14.74
C ARG A 246 1.10 -8.50 -14.13
N ILE A 247 1.04 -8.42 -12.80
CA ILE A 247 0.28 -7.39 -12.07
C ILE A 247 0.81 -5.99 -12.42
N SER A 248 2.13 -5.79 -12.37
CA SER A 248 2.75 -4.50 -12.69
C SER A 248 2.55 -4.11 -14.17
N ALA A 249 2.67 -5.06 -15.11
CA ALA A 249 2.41 -4.79 -16.53
C ALA A 249 0.95 -4.33 -16.76
N ALA A 250 -0.03 -5.03 -16.18
CA ALA A 250 -1.43 -4.65 -16.32
C ALA A 250 -1.76 -3.26 -15.71
N ALA A 251 -1.12 -2.91 -14.59
CA ALA A 251 -1.27 -1.59 -13.98
C ALA A 251 -0.70 -0.45 -14.86
N ASN A 252 0.44 -0.71 -15.53
CA ASN A 252 1.06 0.22 -16.46
C ASN A 252 0.17 0.46 -17.70
N ASP A 253 -0.41 -0.60 -18.27
CA ASP A 253 -1.29 -0.49 -19.43
C ASP A 253 -2.57 0.32 -19.12
N ALA A 254 -3.19 0.05 -17.97
CA ALA A 254 -4.37 0.80 -17.49
C ALA A 254 -4.05 2.29 -17.25
N SER A 255 -2.89 2.58 -16.64
CA SER A 255 -2.41 3.95 -16.40
C SER A 255 -2.06 4.69 -17.68
N GLY A 256 -1.45 4.00 -18.64
CA GLY A 256 -1.14 4.51 -19.97
C GLY A 256 -2.40 4.85 -20.77
N ALA A 257 -3.43 4.01 -20.70
CA ALA A 257 -4.73 4.26 -21.32
C ALA A 257 -5.42 5.48 -20.69
N ALA A 258 -5.48 5.56 -19.35
CA ALA A 258 -6.09 6.68 -18.63
C ALA A 258 -5.41 8.03 -18.92
N ARG A 259 -4.07 8.05 -19.04
CA ARG A 259 -3.31 9.26 -19.43
C ARG A 259 -3.60 9.72 -20.87
N ARG A 260 -3.82 8.78 -21.81
CA ARG A 260 -4.17 9.12 -23.21
C ARG A 260 -5.58 9.68 -23.33
N VAL A 261 -6.55 9.14 -22.59
CA VAL A 261 -7.93 9.65 -22.55
C VAL A 261 -7.98 11.09 -22.01
N ARG A 262 -7.25 11.38 -20.93
CA ARG A 262 -7.16 12.74 -20.36
C ARG A 262 -6.49 13.78 -21.27
N ARG A 263 -5.64 13.36 -22.21
CA ARG A 263 -4.99 14.26 -23.19
C ARG A 263 -5.85 14.55 -24.44
N ARG A 264 -6.82 13.68 -24.77
CA ARG A 264 -7.71 13.87 -25.93
C ARG A 264 -8.98 14.67 -25.62
N GLY A 265 -9.29 14.88 -24.34
CA GLY A 265 -10.42 15.69 -23.87
C GLY A 265 -10.04 17.11 -23.42
N ARG A 266 -8.90 17.62 -23.88
CA ARG A 266 -8.45 19.01 -23.68
C ARG A 266 -8.35 19.72 -25.01
#